data_AF-A0A917EC06-F1
#
_entry.id   AF-A0A917EC06-F1
#
_cell.length_a   1.000
_cell.length_b   1.000
_cell.length_c   1.000
_cell.angle_alpha   90.00
_cell.angle_beta   90.00
_cell.angle_gamma   90.00
#
_symmetry.space_group_name_H-M   'P 1'
#
loop_
_entity.id
_entity.type
_entity.pdbx_description
1 polymer ?
#
loop_
_entity_poly.entity_id
_entity_poly.type
_entity_poly.pdbx_seq_one_letter_code
_entity_poly.pdbx_strand_id
1 'polypeptide(L)'
;MRTIQFREAVCEAMSEEMRADESVYLMGEEVAEYNGAYKASKGMLDEFGPDRVIDTPIAELGFAGIGVGSAMNGNRPIVEFMTFNFSLVGIDQIINNAAKMRQMSGGQFNIPIVFRGPTASAGQLGATHSQAFESWYANTPGLKVVIPSNPYDAKGLLKSAIRDNDPVIFMESEQMYGDKGEVPEEEYTIPLGKADIKREGDDVTIVSFGKIIKEAYKAADQLAEDHNVSCEIIDLRTVRPLDYDAIINSIKKTNRLVILEEAWPFGNVATEITYRIQQDAFDFLDAPIIKINTADTPAPYSPVLLKEWLPNHEDVIKAVKKVMYL
;
A
#
# COMPACT_ATOMS: atom_id res chain seq x y z
N MET A 1 8.05 -3.18 23.14
CA MET A 1 6.99 -2.98 22.14
C MET A 1 5.92 -2.13 22.78
N ARG A 2 5.40 -1.13 22.08
CA ARG A 2 4.30 -0.27 22.54
C ARG A 2 3.16 -0.30 21.54
N THR A 3 1.94 -0.18 22.03
CA THR A 3 0.75 -0.18 21.17
C THR A 3 0.42 1.24 20.76
N ILE A 4 0.50 1.52 19.45
CA ILE A 4 0.16 2.82 18.87
C ILE A 4 -0.82 2.65 17.72
N GLN A 5 -1.48 3.74 17.36
CA GLN A 5 -2.33 3.78 16.18
C GLN A 5 -1.51 3.81 14.89
N PHE A 6 -2.07 3.32 13.79
CA PHE A 6 -1.45 3.40 12.47
C PHE A 6 -1.05 4.84 12.09
N ARG A 7 -1.93 5.82 12.36
CA ARG A 7 -1.61 7.24 12.08
C ARG A 7 -0.43 7.76 12.92
N GLU A 8 -0.28 7.26 14.15
CA GLU A 8 0.83 7.62 15.03
C GLU A 8 2.12 6.97 14.52
N ALA A 9 2.06 5.72 14.03
CA ALA A 9 3.20 5.05 13.40
C ALA A 9 3.70 5.78 12.14
N VAL A 10 2.77 6.28 11.31
CA VAL A 10 3.10 7.13 10.14
C VAL A 10 3.72 8.46 10.58
N CYS A 11 3.11 9.15 11.54
CA CYS A 11 3.62 10.42 12.08
C CYS A 11 5.03 10.27 12.65
N GLU A 12 5.28 9.20 13.40
CA GLU A 12 6.58 8.90 13.98
C GLU A 12 7.63 8.59 12.93
N ALA A 13 7.30 7.78 11.93
CA ALA A 13 8.22 7.53 10.82
C ALA A 13 8.67 8.83 10.17
N MET A 14 7.73 9.72 9.82
CA MET A 14 8.07 11.01 9.21
C MET A 14 8.89 11.88 10.17
N SER A 15 8.49 11.98 11.43
CA SER A 15 9.16 12.83 12.42
C SER A 15 10.58 12.35 12.72
N GLU A 16 10.80 11.04 12.84
CA GLU A 16 12.12 10.47 13.05
C GLU A 16 13.05 10.76 11.86
N GLU A 17 12.58 10.61 10.62
CA GLU A 17 13.39 10.92 9.44
C GLU A 17 13.64 12.43 9.29
N MET A 18 12.66 13.28 9.62
CA MET A 18 12.83 14.73 9.60
C MET A 18 13.81 15.26 10.66
N ARG A 19 13.90 14.61 11.83
CA ARG A 19 14.94 14.89 12.84
C ARG A 19 16.32 14.46 12.35
N ALA A 20 16.41 13.35 11.62
CA ALA A 20 17.67 12.79 11.16
C ALA A 20 18.24 13.52 9.94
N ASP A 21 17.39 14.11 9.10
CA ASP A 21 17.79 14.75 7.85
C ASP A 21 17.02 16.07 7.64
N GLU A 22 17.76 17.18 7.66
CA GLU A 22 17.20 18.53 7.48
C GLU A 22 16.59 18.76 6.09
N SER A 23 16.93 17.93 5.10
CA SER A 23 16.42 18.02 3.74
C SER A 23 15.04 17.38 3.56
N VAL A 24 14.57 16.59 4.54
CA VAL A 24 13.26 15.91 4.50
C VAL A 24 12.16 16.87 4.93
N TYR A 25 11.11 17.08 4.17
CA TYR A 25 10.01 17.95 4.61
C TYR A 25 8.66 17.41 4.14
N LEU A 26 7.59 17.81 4.82
CA LEU A 26 6.23 17.44 4.49
C LEU A 26 5.53 18.61 3.78
N MET A 27 4.86 18.31 2.67
CA MET A 27 3.97 19.26 1.99
C MET A 27 2.71 18.58 1.50
N GLY A 28 1.59 19.30 1.58
CA GLY A 28 0.29 18.83 1.11
C GLY A 28 -0.84 19.70 1.63
N GLU A 29 -2.07 19.34 1.29
CA GLU A 29 -3.25 20.04 1.78
C GLU A 29 -3.52 19.68 3.24
N GLU A 30 -3.70 20.70 4.09
CA GLU A 30 -4.05 20.57 5.51
C GLU A 30 -3.01 19.85 6.40
N VAL A 31 -1.80 19.60 5.91
CA VAL A 31 -0.74 18.88 6.64
C VAL A 31 -0.20 19.65 7.85
N ALA A 32 -0.31 20.98 7.86
CA ALA A 32 0.31 21.84 8.87
C ALA A 32 -0.70 22.30 9.94
N GLU A 33 -1.38 23.43 9.73
CA GLU A 33 -2.22 24.08 10.75
C GLU A 33 -3.39 23.19 11.19
N TYR A 34 -3.95 22.43 10.23
CA TYR A 34 -5.04 21.50 10.50
C TYR A 34 -4.57 20.17 11.11
N ASN A 35 -3.26 20.01 11.34
CA ASN A 35 -2.64 18.80 11.86
C ASN A 35 -2.84 17.55 10.98
N GLY A 36 -3.05 17.74 9.67
CA GLY A 36 -3.33 16.68 8.70
C GLY A 36 -4.82 16.32 8.64
N ALA A 37 -5.34 16.10 7.43
CA ALA A 37 -6.75 15.73 7.19
C ALA A 37 -7.18 14.54 8.07
N TYR A 38 -6.32 13.53 8.19
CA TYR A 38 -6.54 12.32 9.02
C TYR A 38 -5.71 12.26 10.29
N LYS A 39 -5.07 13.37 10.67
CA LYS A 39 -4.21 13.47 11.86
C LYS A 39 -2.93 12.60 11.81
N ALA A 40 -2.46 12.29 10.60
CA ALA A 40 -1.21 11.57 10.37
C ALA A 40 0.05 12.47 10.47
N SER A 41 -0.12 13.79 10.49
CA SER A 41 0.95 14.79 10.67
C SER A 41 0.79 15.63 11.95
N LYS A 42 0.00 15.14 12.90
CA LYS A 42 -0.36 15.89 14.11
C LYS A 42 0.88 16.25 14.94
N GLY A 43 1.02 17.54 15.29
CA GLY A 43 2.11 18.08 16.09
C GLY A 43 3.41 18.33 15.32
N MET A 44 3.49 17.96 14.04
CA MET A 44 4.72 18.14 13.25
C MET A 44 5.02 19.62 12.98
N LEU A 45 4.00 20.46 12.76
CA LEU A 45 4.20 21.90 12.57
C LEU A 45 4.81 22.55 13.82
N ASP A 46 4.32 22.21 15.01
CA ASP A 46 4.83 22.72 16.28
C ASP A 46 6.30 22.30 16.49
N GLU A 47 6.68 21.11 16.02
CA GLU A 47 8.03 20.57 16.17
C GLU A 47 9.02 21.12 15.14
N PHE A 48 8.65 21.14 13.85
CA PHE A 48 9.58 21.40 12.74
C PHE A 48 9.41 22.78 12.09
N GLY A 49 8.33 23.49 12.42
CA GLY A 49 8.05 24.83 11.91
C GLY A 49 7.54 24.87 10.45
N PRO A 50 7.11 26.06 10.00
CA PRO A 50 6.41 26.24 8.72
C PRO A 50 7.31 26.05 7.49
N ASP A 51 8.63 26.05 7.64
CA ASP A 51 9.56 25.80 6.54
C ASP A 51 9.69 24.31 6.20
N ARG A 52 9.25 23.41 7.10
CA ARG A 52 9.41 21.96 6.99
C ARG A 52 8.07 21.20 7.00
N VAL A 53 6.98 21.85 7.39
CA VAL A 53 5.61 21.33 7.31
C VAL A 53 4.75 22.38 6.63
N ILE A 54 4.47 22.15 5.34
CA ILE A 54 3.99 23.18 4.42
C ILE A 54 2.57 22.86 3.95
N ASP A 55 1.60 23.68 4.37
CA ASP A 55 0.26 23.67 3.78
C ASP A 55 0.30 24.18 2.35
N THR A 56 -0.34 23.45 1.44
CA THR A 56 -0.45 23.81 0.03
C THR A 56 -1.87 24.29 -0.32
N PRO A 57 -2.04 25.11 -1.36
CA PRO A 57 -3.33 25.25 -2.03
C PRO A 57 -3.80 23.90 -2.59
N ILE A 58 -5.10 23.81 -2.90
CA ILE A 58 -5.71 22.64 -3.59
C ILE A 58 -5.30 22.67 -5.06
N ALA A 59 -4.10 22.15 -5.34
CA ALA A 59 -3.44 22.23 -6.64
C ALA A 59 -2.40 21.09 -6.78
N GLU A 60 -2.87 19.86 -6.81
CA GLU A 60 -2.09 18.61 -6.80
C GLU A 60 -0.99 18.57 -7.85
N LEU A 61 -1.28 19.02 -9.07
CA LEU A 61 -0.28 19.15 -10.12
C LEU A 61 0.86 20.10 -9.72
N GLY A 62 0.50 21.26 -9.17
CA GLY A 62 1.44 22.31 -8.82
C GLY A 62 2.37 21.87 -7.69
N PHE A 63 1.78 21.39 -6.58
CA PHE A 63 2.58 21.03 -5.42
C PHE A 63 3.37 19.72 -5.62
N ALA A 64 2.85 18.76 -6.39
CA ALA A 64 3.63 17.57 -6.77
C ALA A 64 4.84 17.97 -7.64
N GLY A 65 4.66 18.90 -8.58
CA GLY A 65 5.76 19.42 -9.41
C GLY A 65 6.81 20.19 -8.60
N ILE A 66 6.38 20.98 -7.61
CA ILE A 66 7.29 21.64 -6.66
C ILE A 66 8.09 20.59 -5.88
N GLY A 67 7.44 19.55 -5.37
CA GLY A 67 8.12 18.44 -4.69
C GLY A 67 9.18 17.79 -5.59
N VAL A 68 8.81 17.44 -6.83
CA VAL A 68 9.75 16.84 -7.80
C VAL A 68 10.93 17.77 -8.11
N GLY A 69 10.68 19.06 -8.34
CA GLY A 69 11.75 20.04 -8.58
C GLY A 69 12.64 20.27 -7.34
N SER A 70 12.06 20.22 -6.14
CA SER A 70 12.79 20.29 -4.87
C SER A 70 13.70 19.07 -4.68
N ALA A 71 13.21 17.88 -5.00
CA ALA A 71 13.97 16.63 -4.96
C ALA A 71 15.19 16.67 -5.91
N MET A 72 15.03 17.22 -7.11
CA MET A 72 16.15 17.43 -8.05
C MET A 72 17.23 18.38 -7.51
N ASN A 73 16.87 19.28 -6.60
CA ASN A 73 17.79 20.24 -5.98
C ASN A 73 18.37 19.75 -4.64
N GLY A 74 18.20 18.46 -4.32
CA GLY A 74 18.84 17.82 -3.17
C GLY A 74 17.98 17.69 -1.92
N ASN A 75 16.72 18.11 -1.96
CA ASN A 75 15.78 17.89 -0.86
C ASN A 75 15.12 16.50 -0.94
N ARG A 76 14.42 16.10 0.13
CA ARG A 76 13.74 14.80 0.24
C ARG A 76 12.26 14.98 0.60
N PRO A 77 11.43 15.51 -0.32
CA PRO A 77 10.04 15.80 -0.02
C PRO A 77 9.21 14.56 0.27
N ILE A 78 8.31 14.71 1.23
CA ILE A 78 7.16 13.86 1.48
C ILE A 78 5.94 14.67 0.99
N VAL A 79 5.36 14.25 -0.12
CA VAL A 79 4.19 14.88 -0.73
C VAL A 79 2.95 14.08 -0.32
N GLU A 80 2.06 14.71 0.44
CA GLU A 80 0.77 14.12 0.82
C GLU A 80 -0.32 14.50 -0.18
N PHE A 81 -0.98 13.49 -0.74
CA PHE A 81 -2.30 13.66 -1.33
C PHE A 81 -3.34 13.29 -0.28
N MET A 82 -4.37 14.14 -0.12
CA MET A 82 -5.46 13.87 0.83
C MET A 82 -6.10 12.50 0.59
N THR A 83 -6.21 12.10 -0.68
CA THR A 83 -6.46 10.72 -1.10
C THR A 83 -5.81 10.48 -2.45
N PHE A 84 -5.42 9.24 -2.75
CA PHE A 84 -4.82 8.91 -4.05
C PHE A 84 -5.77 9.14 -5.24
N ASN A 85 -7.09 9.27 -5.02
CA ASN A 85 -8.00 9.71 -6.07
C ASN A 85 -7.59 11.07 -6.67
N PHE A 86 -7.07 11.98 -5.84
CA PHE A 86 -6.65 13.31 -6.27
C PHE A 86 -5.26 13.33 -6.90
N SER A 87 -4.45 12.29 -6.66
CA SER A 87 -3.16 12.12 -7.34
C SER A 87 -3.29 12.05 -8.87
N LEU A 88 -4.48 11.71 -9.40
CA LEU A 88 -4.77 11.76 -10.83
C LEU A 88 -4.54 13.14 -11.45
N VAL A 89 -4.78 14.22 -10.69
CA VAL A 89 -4.53 15.59 -11.15
C VAL A 89 -3.02 15.85 -11.27
N GLY A 90 -2.20 15.25 -10.40
CA GLY A 90 -0.74 15.38 -10.36
C GLY A 90 0.05 14.25 -11.04
N ILE A 91 -0.62 13.29 -11.68
CA ILE A 91 0.01 12.03 -12.08
C ILE A 91 1.14 12.20 -13.11
N ASP A 92 1.08 13.23 -13.96
CA ASP A 92 2.15 13.55 -14.92
C ASP A 92 3.48 13.88 -14.20
N GLN A 93 3.41 14.59 -13.08
CA GLN A 93 4.60 14.90 -12.27
C GLN A 93 5.21 13.62 -11.69
N ILE A 94 4.37 12.71 -11.19
CA ILE A 94 4.81 11.44 -10.61
C ILE A 94 5.45 10.54 -11.70
N ILE A 95 4.79 10.38 -12.84
CA ILE A 95 5.22 9.43 -13.87
C ILE A 95 6.34 10.00 -14.74
N ASN A 96 6.12 11.15 -15.37
CA ASN A 96 7.03 11.65 -16.39
C ASN A 96 8.20 12.43 -15.80
N ASN A 97 7.97 13.16 -14.70
CA ASN A 97 8.99 14.05 -14.13
C ASN A 97 9.73 13.45 -12.94
N ALA A 98 9.13 12.49 -12.21
CA ALA A 98 9.81 11.76 -11.14
C ALA A 98 10.35 10.40 -11.62
N ALA A 99 9.46 9.43 -11.91
CA ALA A 99 9.83 8.03 -12.12
C ALA A 99 10.89 7.82 -13.21
N LYS A 100 10.74 8.54 -14.33
CA LYS A 100 11.60 8.37 -15.51
C LYS A 100 12.88 9.19 -15.48
N MET A 101 12.99 10.16 -14.58
CA MET A 101 14.04 11.18 -14.64
C MET A 101 15.45 10.59 -14.53
N ARG A 102 15.64 9.64 -13.62
CA ARG A 102 16.95 8.99 -13.42
C ARG A 102 17.46 8.33 -14.69
N GLN A 103 16.59 7.67 -15.44
CA GLN A 103 16.94 7.06 -16.71
C GLN A 103 17.12 8.10 -17.83
N MET A 104 16.20 9.06 -17.95
CA MET A 104 16.27 10.09 -19.01
C MET A 104 17.50 10.99 -18.88
N SER A 105 17.94 11.26 -17.66
CA SER A 105 19.13 12.07 -17.37
C SER A 105 20.44 11.28 -17.40
N GLY A 106 20.42 9.99 -17.74
CA GLY A 106 21.63 9.15 -17.71
C GLY A 106 22.24 9.02 -16.30
N GLY A 107 21.41 9.08 -15.26
CA GLY A 107 21.81 8.96 -13.85
C GLY A 107 22.27 10.26 -13.20
N GLN A 108 22.16 11.41 -13.86
CA GLN A 108 22.55 12.71 -13.29
C GLN A 108 21.61 13.19 -12.19
N PHE A 109 20.32 12.89 -12.30
CA PHE A 109 19.32 13.23 -11.30
C PHE A 109 18.67 11.97 -10.74
N ASN A 110 18.84 11.72 -9.44
CA ASN A 110 17.94 10.87 -8.68
C ASN A 110 16.77 11.73 -8.16
N ILE A 111 15.64 11.11 -7.83
CA ILE A 111 14.45 11.81 -7.34
C ILE A 111 14.02 11.17 -6.01
N PRO A 112 14.67 11.56 -4.88
CA PRO A 112 14.32 11.05 -3.56
C PRO A 112 13.03 11.71 -3.06
N ILE A 113 11.88 11.14 -3.44
CA ILE A 113 10.55 11.68 -3.10
C ILE A 113 9.62 10.55 -2.66
N VAL A 114 8.80 10.83 -1.65
CA VAL A 114 7.70 9.96 -1.25
C VAL A 114 6.39 10.66 -1.59
N PHE A 115 5.55 10.02 -2.39
CA PHE A 115 4.15 10.40 -2.55
C PHE A 115 3.31 9.49 -1.67
N ARG A 116 2.63 10.06 -0.68
CA ARG A 116 1.83 9.28 0.28
C ARG A 116 0.41 9.81 0.43
N GLY A 117 -0.42 8.98 1.03
CA GLY A 117 -1.83 9.26 1.26
C GLY A 117 -2.65 7.99 1.28
N PRO A 118 -3.93 8.06 1.68
CA PRO A 118 -4.79 6.90 1.69
C PRO A 118 -5.32 6.54 0.28
N THR A 119 -5.57 5.24 0.05
CA THR A 119 -6.10 4.70 -1.20
C THR A 119 -7.26 3.72 -0.95
N ALA A 120 -7.92 3.32 -2.05
CA ALA A 120 -9.02 2.36 -2.06
C ALA A 120 -10.23 2.79 -1.21
N SER A 121 -11.08 1.85 -0.80
CA SER A 121 -12.49 2.16 -0.53
C SER A 121 -12.84 3.14 0.60
N ALA A 122 -12.43 3.04 1.86
CA ALA A 122 -12.90 3.92 2.96
C ALA A 122 -14.41 4.01 3.30
N GLY A 123 -15.31 3.33 2.60
CA GLY A 123 -16.73 3.24 2.95
C GLY A 123 -17.63 4.00 1.98
N GLN A 124 -18.63 4.73 2.50
CA GLN A 124 -19.65 5.41 1.69
C GLN A 124 -19.19 6.76 1.12
N LEU A 125 -18.06 6.78 0.42
CA LEU A 125 -17.52 8.00 -0.22
C LEU A 125 -17.91 8.14 -1.69
N GLY A 126 -18.53 7.11 -2.27
CA GLY A 126 -18.98 7.09 -3.66
C GLY A 126 -17.84 6.91 -4.66
N ALA A 127 -18.17 7.01 -5.95
CA ALA A 127 -17.32 6.56 -7.03
C ALA A 127 -15.94 7.23 -7.12
N THR A 128 -15.84 8.54 -6.83
CA THR A 128 -14.64 9.34 -7.06
C THR A 128 -13.65 9.36 -5.89
N HIS A 129 -13.96 8.65 -4.79
CA HIS A 129 -13.17 8.66 -3.55
C HIS A 129 -12.86 7.25 -3.04
N SER A 130 -13.03 6.23 -3.89
CA SER A 130 -12.94 4.83 -3.47
C SER A 130 -12.10 3.96 -4.42
N GLN A 131 -11.32 4.59 -5.31
CA GLN A 131 -10.50 3.86 -6.28
C GLN A 131 -9.18 3.38 -5.66
N ALA A 132 -8.83 2.13 -5.95
CA ALA A 132 -7.54 1.54 -5.62
C ALA A 132 -6.56 1.80 -6.79
N PHE A 133 -5.40 2.38 -6.52
CA PHE A 133 -4.44 2.86 -7.54
C PHE A 133 -3.14 2.06 -7.62
N GLU A 134 -3.00 1.01 -6.82
CA GLU A 134 -1.79 0.22 -6.68
C GLU A 134 -1.31 -0.29 -8.03
N SER A 135 -2.21 -0.86 -8.83
CA SER A 135 -1.87 -1.38 -10.17
C SER A 135 -1.51 -0.28 -11.17
N TRP A 136 -2.10 0.91 -11.08
CA TRP A 136 -1.81 2.02 -11.99
C TRP A 136 -0.37 2.48 -11.83
N TYR A 137 0.04 2.72 -10.58
CA TYR A 137 1.41 3.13 -10.28
C TYR A 137 2.39 1.96 -10.41
N ALA A 138 2.00 0.74 -10.06
CA ALA A 138 2.84 -0.44 -10.22
C ALA A 138 3.12 -0.78 -11.68
N ASN A 139 2.35 -0.28 -12.64
CA ASN A 139 2.64 -0.43 -14.07
C ASN A 139 3.72 0.55 -14.59
N THR A 140 4.24 1.46 -13.76
CA THR A 140 5.23 2.47 -14.18
C THR A 140 6.65 2.09 -13.75
N PRO A 141 7.58 1.79 -14.70
CA PRO A 141 9.00 1.65 -14.38
C PRO A 141 9.60 2.92 -13.79
N GLY A 142 10.51 2.74 -12.82
CA GLY A 142 11.10 3.83 -12.05
C GLY A 142 10.39 4.12 -10.73
N LEU A 143 9.14 3.67 -10.56
CA LEU A 143 8.44 3.74 -9.27
C LEU A 143 8.66 2.49 -8.43
N LYS A 144 8.64 2.69 -7.11
CA LYS A 144 8.36 1.65 -6.09
C LYS A 144 6.98 1.92 -5.50
N VAL A 145 6.20 0.88 -5.23
CA VAL A 145 4.80 1.02 -4.75
C VAL A 145 4.59 0.11 -3.53
N VAL A 146 4.23 0.75 -2.42
CA VAL A 146 4.18 0.16 -1.08
C VAL A 146 2.81 0.39 -0.47
N ILE A 147 2.22 -0.66 0.11
CA ILE A 147 0.90 -0.65 0.75
C ILE A 147 0.98 -1.41 2.09
N PRO A 148 1.36 -0.73 3.20
CA PRO A 148 1.39 -1.34 4.53
C PRO A 148 0.01 -1.83 4.98
N SER A 149 -0.04 -2.89 5.80
CA SER A 149 -1.29 -3.45 6.32
C SER A 149 -1.53 -3.24 7.82
N ASN A 150 -0.52 -2.76 8.55
CA ASN A 150 -0.55 -2.62 10.00
C ASN A 150 0.47 -1.56 10.49
N PRO A 151 0.39 -1.11 11.76
CA PRO A 151 1.27 -0.05 12.27
C PRO A 151 2.78 -0.36 12.24
N TYR A 152 3.19 -1.61 12.47
CA TYR A 152 4.60 -2.02 12.37
C TYR A 152 5.13 -1.84 10.95
N ASP A 153 4.38 -2.37 9.98
CA ASP A 153 4.74 -2.27 8.57
C ASP A 153 4.70 -0.81 8.10
N ALA A 154 3.71 -0.03 8.52
CA ALA A 154 3.59 1.39 8.15
C ALA A 154 4.83 2.19 8.55
N LYS A 155 5.28 2.07 9.81
CA LYS A 155 6.46 2.81 10.29
C LYS A 155 7.73 2.34 9.58
N GLY A 156 8.01 1.03 9.59
CA GLY A 156 9.25 0.49 9.04
C GLY A 156 9.40 0.71 7.53
N LEU A 157 8.31 0.58 6.77
CA LEU A 157 8.32 0.78 5.32
C LEU A 157 8.37 2.27 4.94
N LEU A 158 7.70 3.16 5.68
CA LEU A 158 7.73 4.59 5.37
C LEU A 158 9.13 5.18 5.61
N LYS A 159 9.82 4.75 6.68
CA LYS A 159 11.23 5.12 6.90
C LYS A 159 12.12 4.65 5.75
N SER A 160 11.96 3.40 5.30
CA SER A 160 12.66 2.90 4.11
C SER A 160 12.33 3.70 2.85
N ALA A 161 11.07 4.11 2.67
CA ALA A 161 10.65 4.92 1.53
C ALA A 161 11.29 6.31 1.54
N ILE A 162 11.32 6.99 2.70
CA ILE A 162 11.92 8.32 2.86
C ILE A 162 13.44 8.26 2.64
N ARG A 163 14.10 7.16 3.02
CA ARG A 163 15.54 6.92 2.80
C ARG A 163 15.89 6.49 1.37
N ASP A 164 14.90 6.09 0.58
CA ASP A 164 15.12 5.64 -0.79
C ASP A 164 15.46 6.82 -1.72
N ASN A 165 16.33 6.60 -2.70
CA ASN A 165 16.79 7.64 -3.62
C ASN A 165 15.99 7.71 -4.92
N ASP A 166 14.99 6.85 -5.08
CA ASP A 166 14.06 6.84 -6.20
C ASP A 166 12.63 7.15 -5.71
N PRO A 167 11.70 7.54 -6.60
CA PRO A 167 10.33 7.86 -6.20
C PRO A 167 9.59 6.66 -5.62
N VAL A 168 9.02 6.83 -4.43
CA VAL A 168 8.21 5.82 -3.75
C VAL A 168 6.77 6.29 -3.61
N ILE A 169 5.84 5.44 -4.03
CA ILE A 169 4.41 5.60 -3.79
C ILE A 169 4.06 4.81 -2.53
N PHE A 170 3.58 5.49 -1.50
CA PHE A 170 3.26 4.91 -0.21
C PHE A 170 1.76 5.06 0.08
N MET A 171 1.00 4.00 -0.22
CA MET A 171 -0.45 4.03 -0.12
C MET A 171 -0.94 3.47 1.21
N GLU A 172 -1.66 4.30 1.94
CA GLU A 172 -2.26 3.97 3.23
C GLU A 172 -3.76 3.68 3.06
N SER A 173 -4.53 3.64 4.15
CA SER A 173 -5.99 3.65 4.06
C SER A 173 -6.63 4.40 5.21
N GLU A 174 -7.68 5.17 4.93
CA GLU A 174 -8.42 5.95 5.92
C GLU A 174 -8.96 5.05 7.05
N GLN A 175 -9.41 3.84 6.71
CA GLN A 175 -9.97 2.89 7.68
C GLN A 175 -8.92 2.31 8.62
N MET A 176 -7.63 2.34 8.23
CA MET A 176 -6.56 1.80 9.07
C MET A 176 -6.00 2.83 10.04
N TYR A 177 -6.21 4.13 9.84
CA TYR A 177 -5.61 5.15 10.71
C TYR A 177 -5.94 5.01 12.20
N GLY A 178 -7.08 4.43 12.54
CA GLY A 178 -7.48 4.14 13.92
C GLY A 178 -7.05 2.76 14.45
N ASP A 179 -6.53 1.88 13.59
CA ASP A 179 -6.06 0.56 14.01
C ASP A 179 -4.89 0.69 14.97
N LYS A 180 -4.86 -0.19 15.97
CA LYS A 180 -3.77 -0.29 16.93
C LYS A 180 -2.91 -1.51 16.65
N GLY A 181 -1.62 -1.36 16.84
CA GLY A 181 -0.65 -2.44 16.63
C GLY A 181 0.60 -2.22 17.48
N GLU A 182 1.32 -3.31 17.73
CA GLU A 182 2.58 -3.25 18.46
C GLU A 182 3.70 -2.75 17.54
N VAL A 183 4.42 -1.75 18.04
CA VAL A 183 5.55 -1.12 17.34
C VAL A 183 6.75 -1.05 18.29
N PRO A 184 7.97 -1.41 17.84
CA PRO A 184 9.18 -1.23 18.63
C PRO A 184 9.44 0.24 18.96
N GLU A 185 10.01 0.47 20.15
CA GLU A 185 10.53 1.80 20.52
C GLU A 185 11.86 2.10 19.86
N GLU A 186 12.64 1.05 19.57
CA GLU A 186 13.91 1.16 18.87
C GLU A 186 13.73 1.47 17.39
N GLU A 187 14.79 2.00 16.79
CA GLU A 187 14.89 2.29 15.37
C GLU A 187 14.87 1.00 14.55
N TYR A 188 14.03 0.95 13.52
CA TYR A 188 14.01 -0.14 12.55
C TYR A 188 13.55 0.34 11.17
N THR A 189 13.88 -0.46 10.15
CA THR A 189 13.42 -0.28 8.78
C THR A 189 13.01 -1.62 8.21
N ILE A 190 12.08 -1.62 7.26
CA ILE A 190 11.65 -2.82 6.55
C ILE A 190 12.09 -2.70 5.09
N PRO A 191 12.83 -3.66 4.53
CA PRO A 191 13.24 -3.61 3.13
C PRO A 191 12.04 -3.53 2.19
N LEU A 192 12.09 -2.59 1.23
CA LEU A 192 11.10 -2.53 0.16
C LEU A 192 11.25 -3.76 -0.76
N GLY A 193 10.13 -4.29 -1.25
CA GLY A 193 10.12 -5.47 -2.10
C GLY A 193 10.28 -6.79 -1.34
N LYS A 194 9.99 -6.80 -0.04
CA LYS A 194 9.96 -8.01 0.79
C LYS A 194 8.59 -8.22 1.40
N ALA A 195 7.99 -9.36 1.05
CA ALA A 195 6.72 -9.81 1.62
C ALA A 195 6.93 -10.43 3.01
N ASP A 196 5.83 -10.70 3.70
CA ASP A 196 5.82 -11.29 5.04
C ASP A 196 4.77 -12.38 5.16
N ILE A 197 5.17 -13.52 5.75
CA ILE A 197 4.23 -14.58 6.08
C ILE A 197 3.62 -14.23 7.43
N LYS A 198 2.39 -13.73 7.40
CA LYS A 198 1.65 -13.28 8.59
C LYS A 198 1.02 -14.44 9.35
N ARG A 199 0.74 -15.53 8.65
CA ARG A 199 0.21 -16.78 9.21
C ARG A 199 0.78 -17.93 8.40
N GLU A 200 1.41 -18.88 9.07
CA GLU A 200 1.86 -20.14 8.46
C GLU A 200 0.66 -21.05 8.21
N GLY A 201 0.69 -21.76 7.08
CA GLY A 201 -0.27 -22.82 6.76
C GLY A 201 0.27 -23.75 5.68
N ASP A 202 -0.46 -24.83 5.39
CA ASP A 202 -0.01 -25.92 4.51
C ASP A 202 -1.05 -26.37 3.47
N ASP A 203 -2.30 -25.88 3.53
CA ASP A 203 -3.34 -26.30 2.59
C ASP A 203 -3.54 -25.33 1.41
N VAL A 204 -3.46 -24.02 1.68
CA VAL A 204 -3.70 -22.97 0.68
C VAL A 204 -2.93 -21.70 1.01
N THR A 205 -2.34 -21.08 -0.02
CA THR A 205 -1.74 -19.74 0.10
C THR A 205 -2.77 -18.66 -0.22
N ILE A 206 -2.90 -17.67 0.66
CA ILE A 206 -3.67 -16.45 0.46
C ILE A 206 -2.71 -15.27 0.39
N VAL A 207 -2.64 -14.61 -0.77
CA VAL A 207 -1.83 -13.40 -0.96
C VAL A 207 -2.72 -12.16 -0.89
N SER A 208 -2.33 -11.17 -0.09
CA SER A 208 -3.03 -9.89 0.02
C SER A 208 -2.09 -8.77 0.45
N PHE A 209 -2.63 -7.56 0.63
CA PHE A 209 -1.90 -6.36 1.09
C PHE A 209 -2.91 -5.29 1.53
N GLY A 210 -2.40 -4.23 2.19
CA GLY A 210 -3.25 -3.13 2.65
C GLY A 210 -4.35 -3.57 3.61
N LYS A 211 -5.47 -2.84 3.65
CA LYS A 211 -6.52 -3.09 4.64
C LYS A 211 -7.30 -4.39 4.43
N ILE A 212 -7.40 -4.85 3.18
CA ILE A 212 -8.28 -5.96 2.82
C ILE A 212 -7.76 -7.31 3.33
N ILE A 213 -6.47 -7.40 3.68
CA ILE A 213 -5.89 -8.60 4.32
C ILE A 213 -6.61 -8.99 5.62
N LYS A 214 -7.29 -8.05 6.29
CA LYS A 214 -8.11 -8.34 7.47
C LYS A 214 -9.23 -9.35 7.18
N GLU A 215 -9.77 -9.33 5.96
CA GLU A 215 -10.78 -10.30 5.52
C GLU A 215 -10.17 -11.69 5.29
N ALA A 216 -8.88 -11.76 4.90
CA ALA A 216 -8.15 -13.03 4.82
C ALA A 216 -7.95 -13.67 6.20
N TYR A 217 -7.63 -12.90 7.25
CA TYR A 217 -7.53 -13.43 8.60
C TYR A 217 -8.85 -14.03 9.09
N LYS A 218 -9.95 -13.29 8.94
CA LYS A 218 -11.30 -13.75 9.32
C LYS A 218 -11.67 -15.04 8.59
N ALA A 219 -11.42 -15.10 7.28
CA ALA A 219 -11.69 -16.28 6.48
C ALA A 219 -10.85 -17.48 6.94
N ALA A 220 -9.56 -17.28 7.21
CA ALA A 220 -8.65 -18.33 7.65
C ALA A 220 -8.99 -18.86 9.05
N ASP A 221 -9.48 -18.01 9.97
CA ASP A 221 -9.95 -18.45 11.28
C ASP A 221 -11.17 -19.36 11.14
N GLN A 222 -12.16 -18.93 10.36
CA GLN A 222 -13.39 -19.70 10.14
C GLN A 222 -13.13 -21.00 9.37
N LEU A 223 -12.27 -20.99 8.35
CA LEU A 223 -11.90 -22.19 7.59
C LEU A 223 -11.17 -23.23 8.47
N ALA A 224 -10.33 -22.77 9.41
CA ALA A 224 -9.68 -23.65 10.36
C ALA A 224 -10.70 -24.29 11.32
N GLU A 225 -11.67 -23.52 11.81
CA GLU A 225 -12.71 -24.00 12.73
C GLU A 225 -13.71 -24.95 12.05
N ASP A 226 -14.29 -24.54 10.91
CA ASP A 226 -15.40 -25.25 10.25
C ASP A 226 -14.93 -26.44 9.39
N HIS A 227 -13.72 -26.36 8.84
CA HIS A 227 -13.24 -27.29 7.81
C HIS A 227 -11.84 -27.87 8.08
N ASN A 228 -11.18 -27.48 9.18
CA ASN A 228 -9.80 -27.86 9.47
C ASN A 228 -8.84 -27.55 8.31
N VAL A 229 -9.04 -26.40 7.64
CA VAL A 229 -8.17 -25.92 6.56
C VAL A 229 -7.14 -24.93 7.11
N SER A 230 -5.89 -25.15 6.77
CA SER A 230 -4.72 -24.41 7.21
C SER A 230 -4.24 -23.43 6.13
N CYS A 231 -4.68 -22.18 6.25
CA CYS A 231 -4.32 -21.12 5.30
C CYS A 231 -2.98 -20.44 5.67
N GLU A 232 -2.06 -20.40 4.72
CA GLU A 232 -0.90 -19.51 4.76
C GLU A 232 -1.31 -18.13 4.26
N ILE A 233 -1.02 -17.06 5.02
CA ILE A 233 -1.34 -15.68 4.62
C ILE A 233 -0.04 -14.90 4.39
N ILE A 234 0.11 -14.41 3.16
CA ILE A 234 1.22 -13.55 2.75
C ILE A 234 0.71 -12.12 2.60
N ASP A 235 1.33 -11.20 3.33
CA ASP A 235 1.24 -9.77 3.09
C ASP A 235 2.34 -9.35 2.12
N LEU A 236 1.97 -8.83 0.95
CA LEU A 236 2.97 -8.38 -0.03
C LEU A 236 3.82 -7.24 0.50
N ARG A 237 3.24 -6.33 1.31
CA ARG A 237 3.79 -5.02 1.74
C ARG A 237 4.16 -4.08 0.58
N THR A 238 4.91 -4.56 -0.41
CA THR A 238 5.34 -3.88 -1.63
C THR A 238 4.77 -4.62 -2.84
N VAL A 239 4.04 -3.93 -3.71
CA VAL A 239 3.53 -4.49 -4.98
C VAL A 239 4.46 -4.20 -6.15
N ARG A 240 5.37 -3.23 -6.02
CA ARG A 240 6.46 -2.99 -6.97
C ARG A 240 7.74 -2.54 -6.26
N PRO A 241 8.87 -3.26 -6.41
CA PRO A 241 8.98 -4.61 -6.98
C PRO A 241 8.27 -5.64 -6.10
N LEU A 242 7.67 -6.66 -6.71
CA LEU A 242 6.92 -7.70 -6.01
C LEU A 242 7.85 -8.87 -5.62
N ASP A 243 7.69 -9.41 -4.41
CA ASP A 243 8.46 -10.55 -3.90
C ASP A 243 7.86 -11.89 -4.39
N TYR A 244 8.08 -12.22 -5.68
CA TYR A 244 7.57 -13.46 -6.26
C TYR A 244 8.12 -14.71 -5.57
N ASP A 245 9.35 -14.66 -5.06
CA ASP A 245 9.99 -15.80 -4.40
C ASP A 245 9.21 -16.23 -3.14
N ALA A 246 8.72 -15.27 -2.35
CA ALA A 246 7.88 -15.56 -1.19
C ALA A 246 6.60 -16.33 -1.59
N ILE A 247 5.93 -15.88 -2.65
CA ILE A 247 4.70 -16.52 -3.14
C ILE A 247 5.01 -17.92 -3.71
N ILE A 248 6.04 -18.05 -4.53
CA ILE A 248 6.42 -19.34 -5.15
C ILE A 248 6.81 -20.36 -4.08
N ASN A 249 7.58 -19.95 -3.07
CA ASN A 249 7.98 -20.86 -1.99
C ASN A 249 6.78 -21.33 -1.15
N SER A 250 5.80 -20.46 -0.94
CA SER A 250 4.54 -20.82 -0.30
C SER A 250 3.72 -21.80 -1.13
N ILE A 251 3.58 -21.56 -2.43
CA ILE A 251 2.84 -22.45 -3.34
C ILE A 251 3.47 -23.84 -3.43
N LYS A 252 4.80 -23.97 -3.36
CA LYS A 252 5.46 -25.28 -3.30
C LYS A 252 5.04 -26.11 -2.09
N LYS A 253 4.59 -25.46 -1.01
CA LYS A 253 4.07 -26.10 0.21
C LYS A 253 2.58 -26.39 0.12
N THR A 254 1.79 -25.44 -0.41
CA THR A 254 0.31 -25.47 -0.33
C THR A 254 -0.38 -25.95 -1.61
N ASN A 255 0.32 -25.92 -2.73
CA ASN A 255 -0.15 -26.25 -4.07
C ASN A 255 -1.34 -25.42 -4.59
N ARG A 256 -1.78 -24.38 -3.88
CA ARG A 256 -3.02 -23.62 -4.18
C ARG A 256 -2.83 -22.15 -3.85
N LEU A 257 -3.41 -21.28 -4.67
CA LEU A 257 -3.31 -19.83 -4.49
C LEU A 257 -4.67 -19.13 -4.63
N VAL A 258 -4.99 -18.32 -3.62
CA VAL A 258 -6.05 -17.31 -3.64
C VAL A 258 -5.40 -15.94 -3.47
N ILE A 259 -5.82 -14.95 -4.26
CA ILE A 259 -5.30 -13.57 -4.18
C ILE A 259 -6.46 -12.63 -3.86
N LEU A 260 -6.29 -11.76 -2.87
CA LEU A 260 -7.29 -10.81 -2.40
C LEU A 260 -6.77 -9.38 -2.49
N GLU A 261 -7.42 -8.53 -3.29
CA GLU A 261 -7.13 -7.10 -3.38
C GLU A 261 -8.40 -6.25 -3.62
N GLU A 262 -8.33 -4.93 -3.41
CA GLU A 262 -9.47 -4.01 -3.61
C GLU A 262 -9.56 -3.41 -5.03
N ALA A 263 -8.57 -3.64 -5.88
CA ALA A 263 -8.59 -3.14 -7.26
C ALA A 263 -9.73 -3.76 -8.07
N TRP A 264 -10.19 -3.02 -9.08
CA TRP A 264 -11.06 -3.55 -10.12
C TRP A 264 -10.45 -4.78 -10.80
N PRO A 265 -11.26 -5.67 -11.40
CA PRO A 265 -10.77 -6.98 -11.83
C PRO A 265 -9.88 -6.98 -13.08
N PHE A 266 -9.85 -5.90 -13.87
CA PHE A 266 -9.08 -5.87 -15.12
C PHE A 266 -7.69 -5.26 -14.91
N GLY A 267 -6.63 -6.00 -15.28
CA GLY A 267 -5.25 -5.46 -15.33
C GLY A 267 -4.65 -5.07 -13.97
N ASN A 268 -5.03 -5.78 -12.92
CA ASN A 268 -4.62 -5.50 -11.53
C ASN A 268 -3.40 -6.31 -11.08
N VAL A 269 -2.98 -6.12 -9.82
CA VAL A 269 -1.78 -6.79 -9.28
C VAL A 269 -1.99 -8.31 -9.24
N ALA A 270 -3.19 -8.79 -8.87
CA ALA A 270 -3.48 -10.21 -8.87
C ALA A 270 -3.39 -10.85 -10.25
N THR A 271 -3.69 -10.09 -11.32
CA THR A 271 -3.57 -10.58 -12.71
C THR A 271 -2.11 -10.84 -13.08
N GLU A 272 -1.19 -9.93 -12.71
CA GLU A 272 0.25 -10.13 -12.95
C GLU A 272 0.80 -11.29 -12.10
N ILE A 273 0.41 -11.40 -10.83
CA ILE A 273 0.78 -12.54 -9.98
C ILE A 273 0.32 -13.84 -10.64
N THR A 274 -0.94 -13.91 -11.09
CA THR A 274 -1.49 -15.11 -11.75
C THR A 274 -0.65 -15.53 -12.95
N TYR A 275 -0.30 -14.58 -13.84
CA TYR A 275 0.53 -14.86 -15.00
C TYR A 275 1.92 -15.36 -14.61
N ARG A 276 2.57 -14.70 -13.64
CA ARG A 276 3.91 -15.05 -13.18
C ARG A 276 3.97 -16.41 -12.51
N ILE A 277 3.01 -16.74 -11.66
CA ILE A 277 2.93 -18.06 -11.03
C ILE A 277 2.63 -19.14 -12.08
N GLN A 278 1.76 -18.88 -13.06
CA GLN A 278 1.55 -19.79 -14.18
C GLN A 278 2.82 -19.99 -15.01
N GLN A 279 3.64 -18.96 -15.19
CA GLN A 279 4.88 -19.10 -15.95
C GLN A 279 5.96 -19.84 -15.17
N ASP A 280 6.13 -19.50 -13.88
CA ASP A 280 7.33 -19.82 -13.12
C ASP A 280 7.12 -20.97 -12.10
N ALA A 281 5.86 -21.32 -11.77
CA ALA A 281 5.54 -22.28 -10.71
C ALA A 281 4.31 -23.18 -11.02
N PHE A 282 3.91 -23.30 -12.28
CA PHE A 282 2.70 -24.05 -12.67
C PHE A 282 2.68 -25.51 -12.23
N ASP A 283 3.83 -26.20 -12.29
CA ASP A 283 3.93 -27.62 -11.92
C ASP A 283 3.62 -27.89 -10.44
N PHE A 284 3.61 -26.85 -9.60
CA PHE A 284 3.23 -26.96 -8.19
C PHE A 284 1.75 -26.72 -7.93
N LEU A 285 0.97 -26.26 -8.92
CA LEU A 285 -0.45 -25.93 -8.72
C LEU A 285 -1.35 -27.15 -8.93
N ASP A 286 -2.13 -27.47 -7.90
CA ASP A 286 -3.17 -28.51 -7.93
C ASP A 286 -4.54 -27.97 -8.38
N ALA A 287 -4.72 -26.65 -8.37
CA ALA A 287 -5.96 -25.98 -8.72
C ALA A 287 -5.70 -24.65 -9.45
N PRO A 288 -6.65 -24.18 -10.29
CA PRO A 288 -6.57 -22.84 -10.87
C PRO A 288 -6.52 -21.76 -9.80
N ILE A 289 -5.66 -20.76 -10.00
CA ILE A 289 -5.56 -19.58 -9.13
C ILE A 289 -6.88 -18.82 -9.15
N ILE A 290 -7.36 -18.39 -7.97
CA ILE A 290 -8.54 -17.52 -7.85
C ILE A 290 -8.10 -16.14 -7.37
N LYS A 291 -8.47 -15.10 -8.11
CA LYS A 291 -8.35 -13.71 -7.67
C LYS A 291 -9.71 -13.15 -7.26
N ILE A 292 -9.71 -12.40 -6.17
CA ILE A 292 -10.87 -11.75 -5.57
C ILE A 292 -10.60 -10.25 -5.63
N ASN A 293 -11.55 -9.54 -6.24
CA ASN A 293 -11.47 -8.12 -6.59
C ASN A 293 -12.82 -7.46 -6.33
N THR A 294 -12.86 -6.13 -6.34
CA THR A 294 -14.14 -5.41 -6.37
C THR A 294 -14.94 -5.76 -7.61
N ALA A 295 -16.25 -5.52 -7.58
CA ALA A 295 -17.07 -5.63 -8.79
C ALA A 295 -16.62 -4.60 -9.85
N ASP A 296 -16.79 -4.95 -11.13
CA ASP A 296 -16.34 -4.15 -12.28
C ASP A 296 -17.28 -2.96 -12.58
N THR A 297 -17.46 -2.11 -11.56
CA THR A 297 -18.27 -0.90 -11.62
C THR A 297 -17.63 0.18 -10.73
N PRO A 298 -17.98 1.47 -10.93
CA PRO A 298 -17.67 2.50 -9.94
C PRO A 298 -18.27 2.15 -8.56
N ALA A 299 -17.63 2.61 -7.49
CA ALA A 299 -18.07 2.34 -6.13
C ALA A 299 -19.48 2.94 -5.88
N PRO A 300 -20.46 2.13 -5.44
CA PRO A 300 -21.81 2.62 -5.15
C PRO A 300 -21.88 3.31 -3.79
N TYR A 301 -22.76 4.31 -3.65
CA TYR A 301 -23.00 4.97 -2.37
C TYR A 301 -23.93 4.17 -1.43
N SER A 302 -24.88 3.41 -2.00
CA SER A 302 -25.85 2.63 -1.21
C SER A 302 -25.14 1.57 -0.36
N PRO A 303 -25.40 1.47 0.96
CA PRO A 303 -24.71 0.52 1.84
C PRO A 303 -24.85 -0.94 1.38
N VAL A 304 -26.04 -1.31 0.89
CA VAL A 304 -26.32 -2.67 0.43
C VAL A 304 -25.53 -3.01 -0.83
N LEU A 305 -25.40 -2.04 -1.74
CA LEU A 305 -24.59 -2.23 -2.96
C LEU A 305 -23.10 -2.18 -2.65
N LEU A 306 -22.67 -1.34 -1.70
CA LEU A 306 -21.26 -1.23 -1.31
C LEU A 306 -20.77 -2.52 -0.67
N LYS A 307 -21.59 -3.15 0.19
CA LYS A 307 -21.31 -4.46 0.78
C LYS A 307 -21.06 -5.52 -0.29
N GLU A 308 -21.85 -5.51 -1.36
CA GLU A 308 -21.74 -6.49 -2.45
C GLU A 308 -20.65 -6.14 -3.47
N TRP A 309 -20.26 -4.87 -3.54
CA TRP A 309 -19.20 -4.39 -4.42
C TRP A 309 -17.80 -4.67 -3.85
N LEU A 310 -17.64 -4.58 -2.53
CA LEU A 310 -16.37 -4.76 -1.84
C LEU A 310 -16.14 -6.25 -1.47
N PRO A 311 -14.95 -6.82 -1.75
CA PRO A 311 -14.60 -8.16 -1.28
C PRO A 311 -14.71 -8.29 0.24
N ASN A 312 -15.11 -9.48 0.69
CA ASN A 312 -15.17 -9.80 2.11
C ASN A 312 -14.72 -11.25 2.40
N HIS A 313 -14.63 -11.62 3.68
CA HIS A 313 -14.18 -12.95 4.10
C HIS A 313 -15.03 -14.10 3.55
N GLU A 314 -16.33 -13.93 3.28
CA GLU A 314 -17.15 -14.98 2.67
C GLU A 314 -16.71 -15.28 1.23
N ASP A 315 -16.29 -14.27 0.47
CA ASP A 315 -15.70 -14.46 -0.86
C ASP A 315 -14.40 -15.25 -0.79
N VAL A 316 -13.57 -14.98 0.22
CA VAL A 316 -12.32 -15.71 0.47
C VAL A 316 -12.62 -17.17 0.85
N ILE A 317 -13.56 -17.41 1.77
CA ILE A 317 -13.99 -18.76 2.16
C ILE A 317 -14.47 -19.54 0.93
N LYS A 318 -15.32 -18.93 0.11
CA LYS A 318 -15.82 -19.54 -1.13
C LYS A 318 -14.70 -19.86 -2.12
N ALA A 319 -13.73 -18.96 -2.28
CA ALA A 319 -12.57 -19.18 -3.14
C ALA A 319 -11.70 -20.32 -2.63
N VAL A 320 -11.39 -20.35 -1.32
CA VAL A 320 -10.60 -21.41 -0.70
C VAL A 320 -11.29 -22.76 -0.84
N LYS A 321 -12.59 -22.87 -0.48
CA LYS A 321 -13.36 -24.10 -0.68
C LYS A 321 -13.32 -24.59 -2.12
N LYS A 322 -13.41 -23.67 -3.08
CA LYS A 322 -13.34 -24.01 -4.50
C LYS A 322 -11.99 -24.58 -4.93
N VAL A 323 -10.86 -24.06 -4.43
CA VAL A 323 -9.51 -24.60 -4.76
C VAL A 323 -9.17 -25.86 -3.96
N MET A 324 -9.78 -26.02 -2.78
CA MET A 324 -9.64 -27.19 -1.91
C MET A 324 -10.59 -28.35 -2.28
N TYR A 325 -11.56 -28.11 -3.18
CA TYR A 325 -12.62 -29.05 -3.55
C TYR A 325 -13.48 -29.52 -2.36
N LEU A 326 -13.85 -28.59 -1.49
CA LEU A 326 -14.72 -28.78 -0.31
C LEU A 326 -16.20 -28.49 -0.59
#